data_AF-A0A3N2NHB2-F1
#
_entry.id   AF-A0A3N2NHB2-F1
#
_cell.length_a   1.000
_cell.length_b   1.000
_cell.length_c   1.000
_cell.angle_alpha   90.00
_cell.angle_beta   90.00
_cell.angle_gamma   90.00
#
_symmetry.space_group_name_H-M   'P 1'
#
loop_
_entity.id
_entity.type
_entity.pdbx_description
1 polymer ?
#
loop_
_entity_poly.entity_id
_entity_poly.type
_entity_poly.pdbx_seq_one_letter_code
_entity_poly.pdbx_strand_id
1 'polypeptide(L)' 'MGVAYSKSGRLEGPWIQEKEPLTPPNHGHGMIFKDLEGRNILSAHSHSEINGRYVRRPVFWEIDLTGDKLRIIRKID' A
#
# COMPACT_ATOMS: atom_id res chain seq x y z
N MET A 1 0.00 -4.69 5.47
CA MET A 1 1.15 -3.79 5.26
C MET A 1 1.11 -2.63 6.24
N GLY A 2 2.23 -2.27 6.88
CA GLY A 2 2.30 -1.13 7.80
C GLY A 2 2.56 0.19 7.06
N VAL A 3 2.18 1.31 7.68
CA VAL A 3 2.40 2.68 7.19
C VAL A 3 2.79 3.55 8.38
N ALA A 4 3.72 4.48 8.18
CA ALA A 4 4.08 5.49 9.18
C ALA A 4 4.00 6.89 8.58
N TYR A 5 3.69 7.88 9.42
CA TYR A 5 3.57 9.27 9.02
C TYR A 5 4.57 10.13 9.81
N SER A 6 5.28 11.01 9.11
CA SER A 6 6.21 11.93 9.77
C SER A 6 5.42 13.05 10.45
N LYS A 7 5.48 13.13 11.78
CA LYS A 7 4.81 14.19 12.55
C LYS A 7 5.39 15.58 12.26
N SER A 8 6.67 15.65 11.89
CA SER A 8 7.36 16.90 11.58
C SER A 8 7.22 17.33 10.11
N GLY A 9 6.72 16.45 9.25
CA GLY A 9 6.76 16.64 7.79
C GLY A 9 8.16 16.48 7.18
N ARG A 10 9.18 16.14 7.96
CA ARG A 10 10.55 15.93 7.49
C ARG A 10 10.91 14.45 7.43
N LEU A 11 11.88 14.12 6.59
CA LEU A 11 12.29 12.73 6.33
C LEU A 11 12.84 12.04 7.58
N GLU A 12 13.51 12.78 8.48
CA GLU A 12 14.04 12.26 9.74
C GLU A 12 12.96 11.86 10.76
N GLY A 13 11.70 12.25 10.55
CA GLY A 13 10.61 11.99 11.48
C GLY A 13 10.50 13.03 12.60
N PRO A 14 9.93 12.68 13.77
CA PRO A 14 9.58 11.32 14.21
C PRO A 14 8.47 10.69 13.37
N TRP A 15 8.63 9.41 13.05
CA TRP A 15 7.66 8.62 12.30
C TRP A 15 6.69 7.94 13.27
N ILE A 16 5.40 8.28 13.14
CA ILE A 16 4.32 7.69 13.94
C ILE A 16 3.72 6.55 13.13
N GLN A 17 3.87 5.33 13.64
CA GLN A 17 3.30 4.13 13.02
C GLN A 17 1.78 4.16 13.12
N GLU A 18 1.10 3.85 12.02
CA GLU A 18 -0.33 3.57 12.05
C GLU A 18 -0.59 2.31 12.86
N LYS A 19 -1.63 2.34 13.69
CA LYS A 19 -1.93 1.22 14.59
C LYS A 19 -2.37 -0.02 13.82
N GLU A 20 -3.19 0.19 12.80
CA GLU A 20 -3.78 -0.88 11.99
C GLU A 20 -3.07 -0.99 10.63
N PRO A 21 -2.94 -2.20 10.07
CA PRO A 21 -2.37 -2.38 8.74
C PRO A 21 -3.27 -1.74 7.67
N LEU A 22 -2.64 -1.15 6.65
CA LEU A 22 -3.35 -0.53 5.52
C LEU A 22 -4.10 -1.55 4.66
N THR A 23 -3.48 -2.71 4.43
CA THR A 23 -4.01 -3.77 3.55
C THR A 23 -4.52 -4.94 4.38
N PRO A 24 -5.45 -5.74 3.83
CA PRO A 24 -5.76 -7.06 4.37
C PRO A 24 -4.47 -7.91 4.50
N PRO A 25 -4.52 -8.99 5.31
CA PRO A 25 -3.44 -9.97 5.38
C PRO A 25 -3.00 -10.45 4.00
N ASN A 26 -1.78 -10.99 3.92
CA ASN A 26 -1.23 -11.56 2.68
C ASN A 26 -0.98 -10.54 1.54
N HIS A 27 -0.75 -9.27 1.88
CA HIS A 27 -0.33 -8.25 0.94
C HIS A 27 0.85 -7.43 1.51
N GLY A 28 1.89 -7.21 0.70
CA GLY A 28 3.10 -6.50 1.15
C GLY A 28 4.04 -6.08 0.03
N HIS A 29 5.16 -5.46 0.43
CA HIS A 29 6.14 -4.82 -0.49
C HIS A 29 5.46 -3.75 -1.35
N GLY A 30 4.82 -2.78 -0.68
CA GLY A 30 4.05 -1.75 -1.35
C GLY A 30 4.90 -0.64 -1.94
N MET A 31 4.52 -0.15 -3.13
CA MET A 31 5.07 1.06 -3.75
C MET A 31 3.92 1.92 -4.29
N ILE A 32 4.05 3.24 -4.21
CA ILE A 32 3.06 4.18 -4.73
C ILE A 32 3.58 4.83 -6.01
N PHE A 33 2.75 4.93 -7.03
CA PHE A 33 3.06 5.64 -8.27
C PHE A 33 1.83 6.38 -8.81
N LYS A 34 2.04 7.28 -9.77
CA LYS A 34 0.95 7.85 -10.59
C LYS A 34 0.84 7.05 -11.89
N ASP A 35 -0.35 6.56 -12.20
CA ASP A 35 -0.58 5.91 -13.49
C ASP A 35 -0.69 6.93 -14.65
N LEU A 36 -0.90 6.42 -15.86
CA LEU A 36 -0.97 7.24 -17.07
C LEU A 36 -2.21 8.16 -17.10
N GLU A 37 -3.22 7.89 -16.28
CA GLU A 37 -4.42 8.72 -16.12
C GLU A 37 -4.29 9.71 -14.95
N GLY A 38 -3.14 9.71 -14.26
CA GLY A 38 -2.83 10.61 -13.14
C GLY A 38 -3.35 10.15 -11.78
N ARG A 39 -3.94 8.95 -11.67
CA ARG A 39 -4.42 8.39 -10.40
C ARG A 39 -3.25 7.93 -9.54
N ASN A 40 -3.37 8.06 -8.21
CA ASN A 40 -2.39 7.48 -7.29
C ASN A 40 -2.70 5.99 -7.09
N ILE A 41 -1.74 5.13 -7.41
CA ILE A 41 -1.86 3.68 -7.34
C ILE A 41 -0.88 3.13 -6.32
N LEU A 42 -1.38 2.29 -5.42
CA LEU A 42 -0.57 1.40 -4.58
C LEU A 42 -0.42 0.06 -5.28
N SER A 43 0.81 -0.30 -5.64
CA SER A 43 1.19 -1.65 -6.07
C SER A 43 1.70 -2.45 -4.87
N ALA A 44 1.27 -3.69 -4.72
CA ALA A 44 1.86 -4.66 -3.80
C ALA A 44 1.78 -6.07 -4.40
N HIS A 45 2.34 -7.07 -3.72
CA HIS A 45 2.11 -8.47 -4.10
C HIS A 45 1.30 -9.22 -3.04
N SER A 46 0.52 -10.20 -3.50
CA SER A 46 -0.09 -11.24 -2.68
C SER A 46 0.51 -12.62 -2.96
N HIS A 47 0.31 -13.57 -2.05
CA HIS A 47 0.79 -14.94 -2.19
C HIS A 47 -0.37 -15.94 -2.20
N SER A 48 -0.20 -17.06 -2.88
CA SER A 48 -1.05 -18.24 -2.71
C SER A 48 -0.21 -19.50 -2.91
N GLU A 49 -0.54 -20.57 -2.20
CA GLU A 49 0.03 -21.89 -2.48
C GLU A 49 -0.94 -22.69 -3.34
N ILE A 50 -0.46 -23.23 -4.46
CA ILE A 50 -1.26 -24.04 -5.38
C ILE A 50 -0.43 -25.30 -5.69
N ASN A 51 -0.86 -26.46 -5.20
CA ASN A 51 -0.19 -27.74 -5.39
C ASN A 51 1.31 -27.70 -4.99
N GLY A 52 1.62 -27.13 -3.82
CA GLY A 52 2.99 -27.01 -3.30
C GLY A 52 3.83 -25.92 -3.98
N ARG A 53 3.28 -25.17 -4.95
CA ARG A 53 3.96 -24.03 -5.57
C ARG A 53 3.51 -22.71 -4.95
N TYR A 54 4.47 -21.92 -4.50
CA TYR A 54 4.25 -20.52 -4.11
C TYR A 54 4.08 -19.64 -5.35
N VAL A 55 2.88 -19.07 -5.50
CA VAL A 55 2.53 -18.13 -6.57
C VAL A 55 2.41 -16.73 -5.99
N ARG A 56 3.07 -15.76 -6.62
CA ARG A 56 2.97 -14.33 -6.29
C ARG A 56 2.19 -13.62 -7.38
N ARG A 57 1.21 -12.80 -7.00
CA ARG A 57 0.42 -11.98 -7.94
C ARG A 57 0.51 -10.51 -7.57
N PRO A 58 0.76 -9.61 -8.55
CA PRO A 58 0.64 -8.19 -8.29
C PRO A 58 -0.81 -7.85 -7.97
N VAL A 59 -0.99 -6.87 -7.11
CA VAL A 59 -2.28 -6.30 -6.75
C VAL A 59 -2.14 -4.78 -6.76
N PHE A 60 -3.11 -4.12 -7.37
CA PHE A 60 -3.15 -2.67 -7.48
C PHE A 60 -4.39 -2.14 -6.74
N TRP A 61 -4.21 -1.05 -6.00
CA TRP A 61 -5.32 -0.30 -5.42
C TRP A 61 -5.21 1.15 -5.80
N GLU A 62 -6.34 1.76 -6.11
CA GLU A 62 -6.45 3.20 -6.15
C GLU A 62 -6.44 3.74 -4.71
N ILE A 63 -5.67 4.79 -4.49
CA ILE A 63 -5.47 5.37 -3.16
C ILE A 63 -5.68 6.89 -3.16
N ASP A 64 -6.12 7.40 -2.02
CA ASP A 64 -6.21 8.83 -1.73
C ASP A 64 -5.00 9.27 -0.89
N LEU A 65 -4.39 10.38 -1.31
CA LEU A 65 -3.24 11.04 -0.70
C LEU A 65 -3.52 12.53 -0.40
N THR A 66 -4.75 13.01 -0.56
CA THR A 66 -5.10 14.42 -0.41
C THR A 66 -5.27 14.88 1.03
N GLY A 67 -5.50 13.94 1.96
CA GLY A 67 -5.56 14.21 3.40
C GLY A 67 -4.27 13.84 4.14
N ASP A 68 -4.34 13.87 5.47
CA ASP A 68 -3.18 13.58 6.33
C ASP A 68 -2.78 12.10 6.39
N LYS A 69 -3.58 11.21 5.80
CA LYS A 69 -3.37 9.76 5.84
C LYS A 69 -3.61 9.12 4.48
N LEU A 70 -2.83 8.08 4.20
CA LEU A 70 -3.01 7.20 3.05
C LEU A 70 -4.30 6.38 3.25
N ARG A 71 -5.18 6.40 2.25
CA ARG A 71 -6.44 5.64 2.26
C ARG A 71 -6.59 4.81 0.99
N ILE A 72 -7.06 3.58 1.12
CA ILE A 72 -7.47 2.76 -0.02
C ILE A 72 -8.88 3.18 -0.45
N ILE A 73 -9.07 3.47 -1.74
CA ILE A 73 -10.38 3.76 -2.33
C ILE A 73 -11.01 2.44 -2.81
N ARG A 74 -10.31 1.73 -3.70
CA ARG A 74 -10.76 0.45 -4.28
C ARG A 74 -9.59 -0.35 -4.81
N LYS A 75 -9.79 -1.65 -4.97
CA LYS A 75 -8.90 -2.50 -5.75
C LYS A 75 -9.11 -2.24 -7.25
N ILE A 76 -8.03 -2.26 -8.01
CA ILE A 76 -8.04 -2.22 -9.47
C ILE A 76 -7.82 -3.66 -9.95
N ASP A 77 -8.72 -4.15 -10.79
CA ASP A 77 -8.68 -5.49 -11.36
C ASP A 77 -7.81 -5.55 -12.63
#